data_AF-A0ABD0PZ43-F1
#
_entry.id   AF-A0ABD0PZ43-F1
#
_cell.length_a   1.000
_cell.length_b   1.000
_cell.length_c   1.000
_cell.angle_alpha   90.00
_cell.angle_beta   90.00
_cell.angle_gamma   90.00
#
_symmetry.space_group_name_H-M   'P 1'
#
loop_
_entity.id
_entity.type
_entity.pdbx_description
1 polymer ?
#
loop_
_entity_poly.entity_id
_entity_poly.type
_entity_poly.pdbx_seq_one_letter_code
_entity_poly.pdbx_strand_id
1 'polypeptide(L)' 'MVDDQGYNDIGYHGSEIHTPVLDQLAGEGVKLENYYVQPICSPSRSQLMTGR' A
#
# COMPACT_ATOMS: atom_id res chain seq x y z
N MET A 1 -1.65 -1.33 -7.62
CA MET A 1 -0.31 -0.76 -7.37
C MET A 1 -0.41 0.74 -7.50
N VAL A 2 0.06 1.49 -6.51
CA VAL A 2 0.12 2.96 -6.51
C VAL A 2 1.60 3.34 -6.51
N ASP A 3 1.96 4.44 -7.17
CA ASP A 3 3.34 4.95 -7.20
C ASP A 3 3.55 5.92 -6.03
N ASP A 4 4.68 5.77 -5.32
CA ASP A 4 5.12 6.62 -4.20
C ASP A 4 4.12 6.87 -3.05
N GLN A 5 3.09 6.02 -2.87
CA GLN A 5 2.18 6.11 -1.73
C GLN A 5 2.89 5.72 -0.44
N GLY A 6 2.99 6.66 0.50
CA GLY A 6 3.55 6.46 1.82
C GLY A 6 2.64 5.61 2.71
N TYR A 7 3.24 4.96 3.71
CA TYR A 7 2.49 4.16 4.69
C TYR A 7 1.43 5.01 5.41
N ASN A 8 1.76 6.25 5.80
CA ASN A 8 0.83 7.14 6.51
C ASN A 8 -0.06 7.98 5.58
N ASP A 9 -0.22 7.61 4.31
CA ASP A 9 -1.05 8.37 3.35
C ASP A 9 -2.48 7.82 3.24
N ILE A 10 -2.78 6.73 3.96
CA ILE A 10 -4.09 6.08 3.96
C ILE A 10 -4.77 6.27 5.33
N GLY A 11 -6.05 6.63 5.32
CA GLY A 11 -6.87 6.88 6.51
C GLY A 11 -6.81 5.75 7.53
N TYR A 12 -6.87 4.49 7.11
CA TYR A 12 -6.77 3.34 8.03
C TYR A 12 -5.40 3.20 8.74
N HIS A 13 -4.35 3.86 8.24
CA HIS A 13 -3.05 3.97 8.91
C HIS A 13 -2.91 5.22 9.80
N GLY A 14 -3.97 6.02 9.95
CA GLY A 14 -3.96 7.24 10.76
C GLY A 14 -3.61 8.52 10.00
N SER A 15 -3.74 8.52 8.66
CA SER A 15 -3.53 9.71 7.84
C SER A 15 -4.58 10.79 8.08
N GLU A 16 -4.20 12.06 7.89
CA GLU A 16 -5.14 13.17 7.75
C GLU A 16 -5.82 13.19 6.37
N ILE A 17 -5.26 12.46 5.39
CA ILE A 17 -5.83 12.33 4.05
C ILE A 17 -7.08 11.46 4.10
N HIS A 18 -8.18 11.98 3.57
CA HIS A 18 -9.47 11.28 3.59
C HIS A 18 -9.54 10.23 2.47
N THR A 19 -9.43 8.94 2.81
CA THR A 19 -9.45 7.81 1.85
C THR A 19 -10.61 6.83 2.09
N PRO A 20 -11.88 7.26 2.07
CA PRO A 20 -13.02 6.48 2.55
C PRO A 20 -13.22 5.15 1.82
N VAL A 21 -12.91 5.08 0.53
CA VAL A 21 -13.02 3.84 -0.27
C VAL A 21 -11.93 2.83 0.12
N LEU A 22 -10.71 3.30 0.40
CA LEU A 22 -9.62 2.42 0.85
C LEU A 22 -9.85 1.95 2.29
N ASP A 23 -10.41 2.82 3.13
CA ASP A 23 -10.75 2.50 4.52
C ASP A 23 -11.86 1.45 4.58
N GLN A 24 -12.88 1.58 3.72
CA GLN A 24 -13.92 0.56 3.56
C GLN A 24 -13.33 -0.79 3.10
N LEU A 25 -12.48 -0.78 2.07
CA LEU A 25 -11.83 -2.00 1.57
C LEU A 25 -10.98 -2.67 2.66
N ALA A 26 -10.28 -1.88 3.47
CA ALA A 26 -9.50 -2.38 4.61
C ALA A 26 -10.38 -2.96 5.73
N GLY A 27 -11.60 -2.44 5.92
CA GLY A 27 -12.58 -2.93 6.90
C GLY A 27 -13.32 -4.21 6.48
N GLU A 28 -13.51 -4.41 5.17
CA GLU A 28 -14.21 -5.58 4.62
C GLU A 28 -13.25 -6.73 4.23
N GLY A 29 -11.95 -6.45 4.15
CA GLY A 29 -10.93 -7.37 3.64
C GLY A 29 -9.89 -7.83 4.66
N VAL A 30 -8.71 -8.22 4.15
CA VAL A 30 -7.53 -8.57 4.94
C VAL A 30 -6.47 -7.49 4.79
N LYS A 31 -5.99 -6.98 5.93
CA LYS A 31 -4.90 -5.99 5.98
C LYS A 31 -3.55 -6.69 6.06
N LEU A 32 -2.63 -6.29 5.21
CA LEU A 32 -1.24 -6.74 5.29
C LEU A 32 -0.51 -5.76 6.20
N GLU A 33 -0.34 -6.08 7.48
CA GLU A 33 0.35 -5.19 8.46
C GLU A 33 1.88 -5.39 8.44
N ASN A 34 2.37 -6.42 7.74
CA ASN A 34 3.79 -6.76 7.61
C ASN A 34 4.17 -7.01 6.13
N TYR A 35 3.83 -6.09 5.23
CA TYR A 35 4.26 -6.12 3.83
C TYR A 35 5.48 -5.24 3.60
N TYR A 36 6.32 -5.62 2.63
CA TYR A 36 7.53 -4.89 2.27
C TYR A 36 7.65 -4.76 0.75
N VAL A 37 8.26 -3.66 0.31
CA VAL A 37 8.59 -3.38 -1.09
C VAL A 37 10.02 -2.87 -1.18
N GLN A 38 10.58 -2.81 -2.39
CA GLN A 38 11.89 -2.21 -2.62
C GLN A 38 11.78 -0.68 -2.57
N PRO A 39 12.85 0.04 -2.17
CA PRO A 39 12.80 1.49 -1.99
C PRO A 39 12.76 2.28 -3.31
N ILE A 40 12.79 1.61 -4.47
CA ILE A 40 12.81 2.24 -5.79
C ILE A 40 11.79 1.54 -6.70
N CYS A 41 11.21 2.32 -7.61
CA CYS A 41 10.12 1.92 -8.48
C CYS A 41 10.43 0.71 -9.39
N SER A 42 11.60 0.69 -10.06
CA SER A 42 12.01 -0.41 -10.95
C SER A 42 12.16 -1.77 -10.25
N PRO A 43 12.95 -1.91 -9.15
CA PRO A 43 13.06 -3.18 -8.46
C PRO A 43 11.72 -3.62 -7.85
N SER A 44 10.92 -2.73 -7.26
CA SER A 44 9.58 -3.05 -6.73
C SER A 44 8.66 -3.62 -7.80
N ARG A 45 8.59 -2.98 -8.98
CA ARG A 45 7.79 -3.48 -10.11
C ARG A 45 8.31 -4.80 -10.63
N SER A 46 9.63 -4.94 -10.81
CA SER A 46 10.19 -6.19 -11.33
C SER A 46 9.88 -7.37 -10.41
N GLN A 47 10.08 -7.22 -9.09
CA GLN A 47 9.80 -8.27 -8.10
C GLN A 47 8.31 -8.64 -8.06
N LEU A 48 7.42 -7.66 -8.15
CA LEU A 48 5.98 -7.90 -8.22
C LEU A 48 5.60 -8.71 -9.47
N MET A 49 6.18 -8.36 -10.63
CA MET A 49 5.83 -8.99 -11.91
C MET A 49 6.48 -10.36 -12.10
N THR A 50 7.66 -10.59 -11.54
CA THR A 50 8.42 -11.84 -11.74
C THR A 50 8.42 -12.77 -10.54
N GLY A 51 8.07 -12.29 -9.34
CA GLY A 51 8.15 -13.05 -8.09
C GLY A 51 9.59 -13.40 -7.70
N ARG A 52 10.56 -12.57 -8.10
CA ARG A 52 12.01 -12.80 -7.93
C ARG A 52 12.69 -11.49 -7.59
#